data_AF-A0A7V9S4Q1-F1
#
_entry.id   AF-A0A7V9S4Q1-F1
#
_cell.length_a   1.000
_cell.length_b   1.000
_cell.length_c   1.000
_cell.angle_alpha   90.00
_cell.angle_beta   90.00
_cell.angle_gamma   90.00
#
_symmetry.space_group_name_H-M   'P 1'
#
loop_
_entity.id
_entity.type
_entity.pdbx_description
1 polymer ?
#
loop_
_entity_poly.entity_id
_entity_poly.type
_entity_poly.pdbx_seq_one_letter_code
_entity_poly.pdbx_strand_id
1 'polypeptide(L)'
;MTSKTNSRVQIVKNHKFTFLFIIVSLFFSSCSFQKKAVPDSSSSNIDFKKFETKKIVSAKDDQFIFSTIERTPCKGTCPVYKLIIFKSGDAIYDGSDHVIHTGRFLVKFSKVDLEKISAKAKEVKYFSFKNEYPTKSGDFPATITSLRVNKKVKSTNNRAGSIKGLSDFENFIEQMLFTKKFIPL
;
A
#
# COMPACT_ATOMS: atom_id res chain seq x y z
N MET A 1 27.70 52.84 -31.44
CA MET A 1 26.22 52.75 -31.51
C MET A 1 25.75 51.81 -30.41
N THR A 2 25.32 52.29 -29.23
CA THR A 2 23.92 52.68 -28.91
C THR A 2 22.96 51.53 -29.31
N SER A 3 22.15 50.91 -28.46
CA SER A 3 21.37 51.43 -27.34
C SER A 3 20.71 50.25 -26.61
N LYS A 4 20.52 50.43 -25.29
CA LYS A 4 19.45 49.93 -24.41
C LYS A 4 18.27 49.24 -25.11
N THR A 5 17.74 48.20 -24.46
CA THR A 5 16.37 48.26 -23.91
C THR A 5 16.13 47.27 -22.77
N ASN A 6 15.72 47.87 -21.66
CA ASN A 6 15.24 47.29 -20.41
C ASN A 6 13.72 47.10 -20.55
N SER A 7 13.14 46.03 -20.04
CA SER A 7 11.68 45.91 -19.87
C SER A 7 11.36 45.19 -18.58
N ARG A 8 11.21 46.01 -17.53
CA ARG A 8 10.60 45.68 -16.25
C ARG A 8 9.12 45.36 -16.49
N VAL A 9 8.73 44.10 -16.31
CA VAL A 9 7.31 43.72 -16.18
C VAL A 9 6.90 43.99 -14.74
N GLN A 10 5.90 44.84 -14.57
CA GLN A 10 5.39 45.27 -13.28
C GLN A 10 4.56 44.14 -12.64
N ILE A 11 4.94 43.75 -11.43
CA ILE A 11 4.16 42.86 -10.56
C ILE A 11 3.01 43.69 -9.97
N VAL A 12 1.79 43.28 -10.30
CA VAL A 12 0.55 43.90 -9.87
C VAL A 12 0.31 43.59 -8.39
N LYS A 13 -0.18 44.61 -7.67
CA LYS A 13 -0.37 44.72 -6.23
C LYS A 13 -1.25 43.58 -5.64
N ASN A 14 -0.71 42.84 -4.67
CA ASN A 14 -1.51 41.96 -3.80
C ASN A 14 -2.27 42.78 -2.76
N HIS A 15 -3.60 42.75 -2.85
CA HIS A 15 -4.51 43.41 -1.92
C HIS A 15 -4.54 42.64 -0.59
N LYS A 16 -4.17 43.34 0.48
CA LYS A 16 -4.25 42.86 1.87
C LYS A 16 -5.73 42.61 2.20
N PHE A 17 -6.12 41.36 2.40
CA PHE A 17 -7.42 41.01 2.96
C PHE A 17 -7.25 40.74 4.44
N THR A 18 -7.26 41.83 5.20
CA THR A 18 -7.28 41.82 6.67
C THR A 18 -8.75 41.93 7.06
N PHE A 19 -9.35 40.85 7.56
CA PHE A 19 -10.62 40.95 8.28
C PHE A 19 -10.57 40.05 9.52
N LEU A 20 -10.74 40.70 10.66
CA LEU A 20 -10.65 40.22 12.03
C LEU A 20 -12.06 40.34 12.64
N PHE A 21 -12.35 39.52 13.66
CA PHE A 21 -13.57 39.49 14.50
C PHE A 21 -14.80 38.80 13.84
N ILE A 22 -15.64 37.98 14.48
CA ILE A 22 -16.29 38.04 15.81
C ILE A 22 -16.71 36.59 16.22
N ILE A 23 -16.19 36.00 17.32
CA ILE A 23 -16.81 35.67 18.63
C ILE A 23 -18.30 35.18 18.66
N VAL A 24 -18.53 34.15 19.50
CA VAL A 24 -19.79 33.77 20.19
C VAL A 24 -20.84 32.99 19.37
N SER A 25 -21.00 31.70 19.66
CA SER A 25 -22.08 31.22 20.53
C SER A 25 -22.13 29.69 20.58
N LEU A 26 -21.84 29.17 21.77
CA LEU A 26 -22.37 27.88 22.25
C LEU A 26 -23.89 27.92 22.13
N PHE A 27 -24.47 27.02 21.33
CA PHE A 27 -25.85 26.61 21.48
C PHE A 27 -25.89 25.09 21.61
N PHE A 28 -26.00 24.66 22.87
CA PHE A 28 -26.63 23.40 23.23
C PHE A 28 -28.06 23.42 22.70
N SER A 29 -28.39 22.49 21.81
CA SER A 29 -29.77 22.06 21.60
C SER A 29 -29.81 20.55 21.73
N SER A 30 -30.19 20.13 22.94
CA SER A 30 -30.65 18.81 23.29
C SER A 30 -31.82 18.43 22.37
N CYS A 31 -31.70 17.32 21.65
CA CYS A 31 -32.81 16.76 20.89
C CYS A 31 -33.33 15.53 21.63
N SER A 32 -34.50 15.66 22.26
CA SER A 32 -35.26 14.55 22.81
C SER A 32 -36.06 13.89 21.68
N PHE A 33 -35.63 12.74 21.18
CA PHE A 33 -36.43 11.97 20.23
C PHE A 33 -36.43 10.46 20.53
N GLN A 34 -37.49 10.11 21.27
CA GLN A 34 -38.29 8.88 21.29
C GLN A 34 -37.61 7.53 20.99
N LYS A 35 -37.59 6.71 22.05
CA LYS A 35 -37.37 5.27 22.04
C LYS A 35 -38.46 4.56 21.22
N LYS A 36 -38.07 3.72 20.27
CA LYS A 36 -38.84 2.53 19.85
C LYS A 36 -38.01 1.28 20.14
N ALA A 37 -38.62 0.35 20.86
CA ALA A 37 -38.06 -0.94 21.23
C ALA A 37 -38.08 -1.91 20.03
N VAL A 38 -37.00 -2.66 19.85
CA VAL A 38 -36.89 -3.90 19.06
C VAL A 38 -35.97 -4.83 19.88
N PRO A 39 -36.30 -6.13 19.99
CA PRO A 39 -35.96 -6.96 21.15
C PRO A 39 -34.55 -7.56 21.13
N ASP A 40 -34.10 -7.90 22.34
CA ASP A 40 -32.85 -8.55 22.73
C ASP A 40 -32.48 -9.78 21.87
N SER A 41 -31.19 -9.92 21.57
CA SER A 41 -30.42 -11.07 22.08
C SER A 41 -28.94 -11.00 21.72
N SER A 42 -28.14 -11.26 22.77
CA SER A 42 -26.78 -11.79 22.74
C SER A 42 -25.64 -10.86 22.30
N SER A 43 -25.10 -10.19 23.31
CA SER A 43 -23.65 -10.07 23.48
C SER A 43 -22.97 -11.40 23.11
N SER A 44 -22.18 -11.39 22.06
CA SER A 44 -21.02 -12.27 21.97
C SER A 44 -19.79 -11.38 21.88
N ASN A 45 -19.01 -11.41 22.97
CA ASN A 45 -17.64 -10.92 22.95
C ASN A 45 -16.91 -11.65 21.82
N ILE A 46 -16.68 -10.96 20.69
CA ILE A 46 -15.72 -11.44 19.70
C ILE A 46 -14.35 -11.11 20.27
N ASP A 47 -13.85 -12.07 21.03
CA ASP A 47 -12.47 -12.13 21.47
C ASP A 47 -11.57 -12.19 20.22
N PHE A 48 -11.06 -11.02 19.83
CA PHE A 48 -10.24 -10.78 18.63
C PHE A 48 -8.87 -11.49 18.69
N LYS A 49 -8.60 -12.24 19.76
CA LYS A 49 -7.35 -12.97 19.97
C LYS A 49 -7.22 -14.26 19.13
N LYS A 50 -8.19 -14.58 18.28
CA LYS A 50 -8.14 -15.72 17.35
C LYS A 50 -8.21 -15.30 15.87
N PHE A 51 -7.51 -14.23 15.51
CA PHE A 51 -7.12 -14.01 14.12
C PHE A 51 -5.68 -14.46 13.92
N GLU A 52 -5.43 -15.75 14.20
CA GLU A 52 -4.20 -16.38 13.77
C GLU A 52 -4.18 -16.45 12.24
N THR A 53 -3.08 -15.94 11.71
CA THR A 53 -2.67 -15.66 10.33
C THR A 53 -2.67 -16.84 9.36
N LYS A 54 -3.42 -17.92 9.63
CA LYS A 54 -3.56 -19.10 8.77
C LYS A 54 -4.80 -19.08 7.87
N LYS A 55 -5.69 -18.10 8.04
CA LYS A 55 -6.98 -18.00 7.33
C LYS A 55 -7.25 -16.62 6.75
N ILE A 56 -6.24 -16.03 6.12
CA ILE A 56 -6.40 -14.87 5.22
C ILE A 56 -5.88 -15.35 3.87
N VAL A 57 -6.50 -16.34 3.28
CA VAL A 57 -7.32 -16.13 2.07
C VAL A 57 -7.96 -17.49 1.82
N SER A 58 -9.29 -17.56 1.94
CA SER A 58 -10.04 -18.71 1.42
C SER A 58 -9.74 -18.83 -0.08
N ALA A 59 -9.74 -20.03 -0.66
CA ALA A 59 -9.49 -20.24 -2.10
C ALA A 59 -10.39 -19.38 -3.04
N LYS A 60 -11.47 -18.80 -2.51
CA LYS A 60 -12.36 -17.84 -3.18
C LYS A 60 -11.81 -16.39 -3.20
N ASP A 61 -11.09 -15.98 -2.16
CA ASP A 61 -10.51 -14.62 -2.01
C ASP A 61 -9.27 -14.40 -2.90
N ASP A 62 -8.59 -15.47 -3.30
CA ASP A 62 -7.47 -15.42 -4.24
C ASP A 62 -7.87 -14.73 -5.56
N GLN A 63 -9.14 -14.80 -5.96
CA GLN A 63 -9.64 -14.18 -7.18
C GLN A 63 -9.63 -12.66 -7.17
N PHE A 64 -9.66 -12.04 -5.99
CA PHE A 64 -9.64 -10.59 -5.83
C PHE A 64 -8.23 -10.05 -5.64
N ILE A 65 -7.24 -10.91 -5.40
CA ILE A 65 -5.84 -10.51 -5.28
C ILE A 65 -5.29 -10.16 -6.67
N PHE A 66 -4.66 -9.00 -6.75
CA PHE A 66 -3.92 -8.54 -7.92
C PHE A 66 -2.45 -8.93 -7.83
N SER A 67 -1.79 -8.63 -6.71
CA SER A 67 -0.38 -8.95 -6.49
C SER A 67 -0.07 -9.11 -5.01
N THR A 68 0.92 -9.94 -4.70
CA THR A 68 1.49 -10.03 -3.36
C THR A 68 3.01 -9.87 -3.43
N ILE A 69 3.58 -9.29 -2.39
CA ILE A 69 5.02 -9.31 -2.14
C ILE A 69 5.28 -9.58 -0.67
N GLU A 70 6.17 -10.51 -0.38
CA GLU A 70 6.57 -10.90 0.97
C GLU A 70 8.09 -10.91 1.04
N ARG A 71 8.65 -10.22 2.04
CA ARG A 71 10.08 -10.25 2.38
C ARG A 71 10.24 -11.07 3.66
N THR A 72 10.97 -12.18 3.57
CA THR A 72 11.16 -13.08 4.71
C THR A 72 12.30 -12.62 5.62
N PRO A 73 12.36 -13.08 6.88
CA PRO A 73 13.48 -12.82 7.78
C PRO A 73 14.85 -13.24 7.20
N CYS A 74 15.89 -12.57 7.68
CA CYS A 74 17.30 -12.85 7.40
C CYS A 74 18.11 -12.72 8.71
N LYS A 75 19.40 -13.08 8.72
CA LYS A 75 20.24 -12.98 9.94
C LYS A 75 20.70 -11.56 10.32
N GLY A 76 20.25 -10.54 9.58
CA GLY A 76 20.61 -9.14 9.80
C GLY A 76 19.38 -8.25 9.84
N THR A 77 19.52 -7.00 9.39
CA THR A 77 18.48 -5.98 9.46
C THR A 77 17.64 -5.88 8.18
N CYS A 78 17.38 -7.01 7.52
CA CYS A 78 16.53 -7.00 6.33
C CYS A 78 15.08 -6.65 6.73
N PRO A 79 14.38 -5.83 5.96
CA PRO A 79 12.98 -5.53 6.22
C PRO A 79 12.13 -6.80 6.07
N VAL A 80 11.25 -7.03 7.02
CA VAL A 80 10.31 -8.16 7.04
C VAL A 80 8.89 -7.63 6.98
N TYR A 81 8.17 -7.96 5.92
CA TYR A 81 6.78 -7.55 5.75
C TYR A 81 6.05 -8.38 4.69
N LYS A 82 4.74 -8.22 4.66
CA LYS A 82 3.85 -8.70 3.61
C LYS A 82 2.99 -7.57 3.07
N LEU A 83 2.83 -7.51 1.76
CA LEU A 83 1.89 -6.62 1.07
C LEU A 83 0.97 -7.46 0.20
N ILE A 84 -0.34 -7.23 0.33
CA ILE A 84 -1.38 -7.82 -0.50
C ILE A 84 -2.11 -6.68 -1.19
N ILE A 85 -2.04 -6.62 -2.52
CA ILE A 85 -2.74 -5.63 -3.34
C ILE A 85 -3.95 -6.33 -3.98
N PHE A 86 -5.15 -5.78 -3.76
CA PHE A 86 -6.38 -6.26 -4.36
C PHE A 86 -6.64 -5.59 -5.72
N LYS A 87 -7.48 -6.23 -6.55
CA LYS A 87 -7.93 -5.68 -7.84
C LYS A 87 -8.73 -4.37 -7.70
N SER A 88 -9.30 -4.10 -6.52
CA SER A 88 -9.94 -2.81 -6.19
C SER A 88 -8.92 -1.67 -6.01
N GLY A 89 -7.63 -2.01 -5.87
CA GLY A 89 -6.57 -1.09 -5.50
C GLY A 89 -6.41 -0.89 -3.99
N ASP A 90 -7.30 -1.45 -3.16
CA ASP A 90 -7.02 -1.54 -1.72
C ASP A 90 -5.85 -2.49 -1.50
N ALA A 91 -5.03 -2.22 -0.49
CA ALA A 91 -3.93 -3.07 -0.11
C ALA A 91 -3.78 -3.16 1.40
N ILE A 92 -3.33 -4.31 1.86
CA ILE A 92 -2.97 -4.57 3.26
C ILE A 92 -1.46 -4.72 3.31
N TYR A 93 -0.84 -3.86 4.11
CA TYR A 93 0.57 -3.97 4.47
C TYR A 93 0.67 -4.47 5.91
N ASP A 94 1.52 -5.45 6.16
CA ASP A 94 1.80 -6.02 7.47
C ASP A 94 3.33 -6.06 7.68
N GLY A 95 3.84 -5.10 8.44
CA GLY A 95 5.26 -4.94 8.72
C GLY A 95 5.66 -5.54 10.07
N SER A 96 6.75 -6.31 10.11
CA SER A 96 7.25 -6.99 11.32
C SER A 96 8.54 -6.38 11.84
N ASP A 97 9.65 -6.53 11.09
CA ASP A 97 10.99 -6.21 11.57
C ASP A 97 11.74 -5.31 10.59
N HIS A 98 12.55 -4.40 11.12
CA HIS A 98 13.43 -3.50 10.35
C HIS A 98 12.70 -2.71 9.25
N VAL A 99 11.42 -2.38 9.48
CA VAL A 99 10.58 -1.57 8.60
C VAL A 99 10.21 -0.26 9.27
N ILE A 100 9.99 0.78 8.46
CA ILE A 100 9.58 2.11 8.94
C ILE A 100 8.19 2.04 9.61
N HIS A 101 7.28 1.24 9.04
CA HIS A 101 5.93 1.04 9.54
C HIS A 101 5.79 -0.38 10.08
N THR A 102 5.72 -0.54 11.40
CA THR A 102 5.47 -1.85 12.03
C THR A 102 3.99 -1.99 12.36
N GLY A 103 3.42 -3.17 12.12
CA GLY A 103 1.99 -3.47 12.27
C GLY A 103 1.23 -3.49 10.95
N ARG A 104 -0.11 -3.55 11.05
CA ARG A 104 -1.02 -3.65 9.91
C ARG A 104 -1.56 -2.29 9.49
N PHE A 105 -1.56 -2.04 8.19
CA PHE A 105 -2.01 -0.79 7.58
C PHE A 105 -2.83 -1.03 6.31
N LEU A 106 -3.83 -0.18 6.11
CA LEU A 106 -4.45 0.03 4.81
C LEU A 106 -3.59 0.97 3.97
N VAL A 107 -3.39 0.57 2.72
CA VAL A 107 -2.68 1.35 1.70
C VAL A 107 -3.56 1.39 0.44
N LYS A 108 -3.54 2.50 -0.30
CA LYS A 108 -4.31 2.64 -1.55
C LYS A 108 -3.40 2.72 -2.77
N PHE A 109 -3.64 1.82 -3.71
CA PHE A 109 -3.12 1.85 -5.07
C PHE A 109 -4.24 2.32 -6.01
N SER A 110 -3.96 3.34 -6.81
CA SER A 110 -4.88 3.80 -7.84
C SER A 110 -4.95 2.80 -8.99
N LYS A 111 -5.95 2.90 -9.86
CA LYS A 111 -6.00 2.08 -11.09
C LYS A 111 -4.76 2.27 -11.97
N VAL A 112 -4.27 3.52 -12.07
CA VAL A 112 -3.03 3.86 -12.78
C VAL A 112 -1.82 3.17 -12.16
N ASP A 113 -1.79 3.00 -10.84
CA ASP A 113 -0.72 2.24 -10.18
C ASP A 113 -0.76 0.75 -10.60
N LEU A 114 -1.95 0.13 -10.63
CA LEU A 114 -2.09 -1.28 -11.04
C LEU A 114 -1.71 -1.49 -12.52
N GLU A 115 -2.05 -0.53 -13.38
CA GLU A 115 -1.66 -0.52 -14.79
C GLU A 115 -0.14 -0.41 -14.95
N LYS A 116 0.51 0.46 -14.17
CA LYS A 116 1.98 0.58 -14.13
C LYS A 116 2.65 -0.72 -13.70
N ILE A 117 2.14 -1.38 -12.66
CA ILE A 117 2.65 -2.70 -12.23
C ILE A 117 2.50 -3.73 -13.35
N SER A 118 1.33 -3.77 -14.01
CA SER A 118 1.07 -4.67 -15.15
C SER A 118 1.99 -4.39 -16.34
N ALA A 119 2.25 -3.12 -16.63
CA ALA A 119 3.16 -2.69 -17.70
C ALA A 119 4.60 -3.10 -17.39
N LYS A 120 5.07 -2.88 -16.14
CA LYS A 120 6.41 -3.31 -15.72
C LYS A 120 6.57 -4.83 -15.78
N ALA A 121 5.55 -5.57 -15.37
CA ALA A 121 5.55 -7.03 -15.49
C ALA A 121 5.67 -7.51 -16.93
N LYS A 122 5.00 -6.84 -17.88
CA LYS A 122 5.11 -7.13 -19.32
C LYS A 122 6.51 -6.82 -19.84
N GLU A 123 7.05 -5.66 -19.48
CA GLU A 123 8.40 -5.20 -19.86
C GLU A 123 9.48 -6.22 -19.48
N VAL A 124 9.48 -6.69 -18.22
CA VAL A 124 10.46 -7.67 -17.73
C VAL A 124 10.11 -9.12 -18.06
N LYS A 125 9.00 -9.35 -18.78
CA LYS A 125 8.45 -10.68 -19.08
C LYS A 125 8.25 -11.54 -17.82
N TYR A 126 7.68 -10.96 -16.75
CA TYR A 126 7.54 -11.59 -15.43
C TYR A 126 6.99 -13.02 -15.45
N PHE A 127 5.97 -13.27 -16.26
CA PHE A 127 5.33 -14.60 -16.39
C PHE A 127 6.25 -15.69 -16.98
N SER A 128 7.41 -15.32 -17.53
CA SER A 128 8.40 -16.25 -18.07
C SER A 128 9.53 -16.62 -17.09
N PHE A 129 9.61 -15.97 -15.93
CA PHE A 129 10.58 -16.33 -14.90
C PHE A 129 10.32 -17.73 -14.34
N LYS A 130 11.33 -18.33 -13.69
CA LYS A 130 11.17 -19.59 -12.95
C LYS A 130 10.35 -19.35 -11.68
N ASN A 131 9.76 -20.41 -11.13
CA ASN A 131 9.03 -20.30 -9.86
C ASN A 131 9.99 -20.08 -8.67
N GLU A 132 11.25 -20.50 -8.80
CA GLU A 132 12.22 -20.43 -7.73
C GLU A 132 13.59 -20.03 -8.27
N TYR A 133 14.28 -19.24 -7.46
CA TYR A 133 15.68 -18.93 -7.62
C TYR A 133 16.37 -19.09 -6.26
N PRO A 134 16.92 -20.27 -5.98
CA PRO A 134 17.55 -20.57 -4.70
C PRO A 134 18.96 -19.96 -4.62
N THR A 135 19.45 -19.77 -3.39
CA THR A 135 20.85 -19.50 -3.10
C THR A 135 21.41 -20.54 -2.15
N LYS A 136 22.74 -20.70 -2.11
CA LYS A 136 23.43 -21.72 -1.31
C LYS A 136 23.38 -21.43 0.20
N SER A 137 23.15 -20.17 0.60
CA SER A 137 23.05 -19.75 2.00
C SER A 137 21.62 -19.39 2.38
N GLY A 138 21.16 -19.85 3.54
CA GLY A 138 19.88 -19.44 4.13
C GLY A 138 19.91 -18.07 4.81
N ASP A 139 21.04 -17.37 4.78
CA ASP A 139 21.22 -16.11 5.50
C ASP A 139 20.57 -14.90 4.80
N PHE A 140 20.24 -15.04 3.51
CA PHE A 140 19.61 -14.00 2.70
C PHE A 140 18.08 -14.09 2.75
N PRO A 141 17.37 -12.94 2.77
CA PRO A 141 15.92 -12.95 2.69
C PRO A 141 15.46 -13.49 1.34
N ALA A 142 14.30 -14.14 1.36
CA ALA A 142 13.53 -14.40 0.15
C ALA A 142 12.60 -13.21 -0.12
N THR A 143 12.47 -12.86 -1.40
CA THR A 143 11.32 -12.09 -1.88
C THR A 143 10.39 -13.05 -2.57
N ILE A 144 9.17 -13.21 -2.04
CA ILE A 144 8.13 -14.02 -2.66
C ILE A 144 7.14 -13.07 -3.29
N THR A 145 7.08 -13.07 -4.62
CA THR A 145 6.16 -12.23 -5.39
C THR A 145 5.15 -13.04 -6.15
N SER A 146 3.91 -12.56 -6.18
CA SER A 146 2.87 -13.09 -7.04
C SER A 146 2.18 -11.97 -7.82
N LEU A 147 1.73 -12.30 -9.02
CA LEU A 147 0.99 -11.38 -9.88
C LEU A 147 -0.11 -12.13 -10.63
N ARG A 148 -1.29 -11.52 -10.65
CA ARG A 148 -2.45 -11.96 -11.42
C ARG A 148 -2.85 -10.86 -12.41
N VAL A 149 -2.68 -11.14 -13.69
CA VAL A 149 -3.12 -10.26 -14.79
C VAL A 149 -3.96 -11.09 -15.75
N ASN A 150 -5.18 -10.64 -16.02
CA ASN A 150 -6.17 -11.37 -16.80
C ASN A 150 -6.41 -12.78 -16.19
N LYS A 151 -6.19 -13.84 -16.97
CA LYS A 151 -6.30 -15.25 -16.56
C LYS A 151 -4.96 -15.87 -16.17
N LYS A 152 -3.86 -15.12 -16.20
CA LYS A 152 -2.52 -15.63 -15.86
C LYS A 152 -2.21 -15.32 -14.40
N VAL A 153 -1.68 -16.33 -13.70
CA VAL A 153 -1.16 -16.21 -12.34
C VAL A 153 0.27 -16.70 -12.36
N LYS A 154 1.17 -15.95 -11.73
CA LYS A 154 2.57 -16.34 -11.56
C LYS A 154 3.01 -16.01 -10.15
N SER A 155 3.69 -16.96 -9.51
CA SER A 155 4.40 -16.75 -8.26
C SER A 155 5.87 -17.12 -8.47
N THR A 156 6.75 -16.36 -7.84
CA THR A 156 8.19 -16.55 -7.89
C THR A 156 8.78 -16.34 -6.50
N ASN A 157 9.69 -17.23 -6.09
CA ASN A 157 10.49 -17.11 -4.87
C ASN A 157 11.94 -16.77 -5.24
N ASN A 158 12.35 -15.55 -4.93
CA ASN A 158 13.66 -15.00 -5.25
C ASN A 158 14.53 -14.96 -3.99
N ARG A 159 15.51 -15.86 -3.87
CA ARG A 159 16.54 -15.77 -2.83
C ARG A 159 17.82 -15.18 -3.44
N ALA A 160 18.19 -14.00 -2.95
CA ALA A 160 19.42 -13.27 -3.32
C ALA A 160 19.52 -12.81 -4.79
N GLY A 161 18.74 -11.78 -5.17
CA GLY A 161 19.07 -10.90 -6.32
C GLY A 161 19.25 -11.61 -7.68
N SER A 162 18.51 -12.69 -7.91
CA SER A 162 18.81 -13.74 -8.88
C SER A 162 18.95 -13.28 -10.33
N ILE A 163 17.98 -12.52 -10.82
CA ILE A 163 17.96 -11.98 -12.19
C ILE A 163 17.50 -10.54 -12.10
N LYS A 164 18.24 -9.64 -12.76
CA LYS A 164 17.99 -8.20 -12.75
C LYS A 164 16.52 -7.85 -13.03
N GLY A 165 15.91 -8.45 -14.06
CA GLY A 165 14.52 -8.15 -14.42
C GLY A 165 13.50 -8.51 -13.34
N LEU A 166 13.75 -9.56 -12.54
CA LEU A 166 12.89 -9.92 -11.41
C LEU A 166 13.06 -8.92 -10.27
N SER A 167 14.31 -8.64 -9.88
CA SER A 167 14.62 -7.63 -8.86
C SER A 167 14.09 -6.24 -9.24
N ASP A 168 14.19 -5.85 -10.51
CA ASP A 168 13.66 -4.58 -11.03
C ASP A 168 12.14 -4.49 -10.86
N PHE A 169 11.41 -5.59 -11.04
CA PHE A 169 9.96 -5.64 -10.83
C PHE A 169 9.58 -5.58 -9.35
N GLU A 170 10.28 -6.34 -8.51
CA GLU A 170 10.08 -6.35 -7.05
C GLU A 170 10.31 -4.95 -6.46
N ASN A 171 11.47 -4.35 -6.77
CA ASN A 171 11.83 -3.01 -6.32
C ASN A 171 10.87 -1.95 -6.86
N PHE A 172 10.32 -2.13 -8.06
CA PHE A 172 9.33 -1.20 -8.62
C PHE A 172 8.06 -1.13 -7.76
N ILE A 173 7.52 -2.28 -7.34
CA ILE A 173 6.35 -2.32 -6.45
C ILE A 173 6.68 -1.65 -5.11
N GLU A 174 7.87 -1.89 -4.56
CA GLU A 174 8.31 -1.34 -3.28
C GLU A 174 8.49 0.17 -3.32
N GLN A 175 9.11 0.69 -4.39
CA GLN A 175 9.21 2.13 -4.61
C GLN A 175 7.83 2.78 -4.66
N MET A 176 6.86 2.13 -5.33
CA MET A 176 5.48 2.62 -5.34
C MET A 176 4.87 2.58 -3.94
N LEU A 177 5.06 1.51 -3.18
CA LEU A 177 4.59 1.37 -1.80
C LEU A 177 5.10 2.51 -0.90
N PHE A 178 6.40 2.84 -0.96
CA PHE A 178 7.00 3.87 -0.10
C PHE A 178 6.53 5.30 -0.41
N THR A 179 5.87 5.52 -1.55
CA THR A 179 5.22 6.81 -1.86
C THR A 179 3.80 6.91 -1.32
N LYS A 180 3.24 5.83 -0.77
CA LYS A 180 1.84 5.79 -0.34
C LYS A 180 1.68 6.27 1.11
N LYS A 181 0.45 6.66 1.43
CA LYS A 181 0.01 6.91 2.80
C LYS A 181 -0.39 5.59 3.45
N PHE A 182 0.14 5.35 4.65
CA PHE A 182 -0.19 4.20 5.50
C PHE A 182 -1.26 4.62 6.51
N ILE A 183 -2.39 3.92 6.53
CA ILE A 183 -3.50 4.16 7.47
C ILE A 183 -3.54 2.98 8.44
N PRO A 184 -3.29 3.16 9.75
CA PRO A 184 -3.33 2.06 10.71
C PRO A 184 -4.69 1.34 10.71
N LEU A 185 -4.64 0.02 10.89
CA LEU A 185 -5.81 -0.85 11.07
C LEU A 185 -6.15 -1.09 12.54
#